data_AF-A0A8J7ECL3-F1
#
_entry.id   AF-A0A8J7ECL3-F1
#
_cell.length_a   1.000
_cell.length_b   1.000
_cell.length_c   1.000
_cell.angle_alpha   90.00
_cell.angle_beta   90.00
_cell.angle_gamma   90.00
#
_symmetry.space_group_name_H-M   'P 1'
#
loop_
_entity.id
_entity.type
_entity.pdbx_description
1 polymer ?
#
loop_
_entity_poly.entity_id
_entity_poly.type
_entity_poly.pdbx_seq_one_letter_code
_entity_poly.pdbx_strand_id
1 'polypeptide(L)'
;MTNTVKVQPVLVPWMVSPSTPNFFLACDSTQPEVATILRFLAFFGEESTFENINGYAKVMVIFENGFWVRYYPDFSSSEQKRLDSYNWEQIPEFRDNSGSLKGSKARFREYWQQTYVCPNPAMYRLIDSDWIKELELSDYEYEHYLVIGDDFNVEVICRNYSWKIEA
;
A
#
# COMPACT_ATOMS: atom_id res chain seq x y z
N MET A 1 -18.22 6.96 20.40
CA MET A 1 -16.90 6.33 20.19
C MET A 1 -16.50 6.70 18.78
N THR A 2 -15.40 7.43 18.60
CA THR A 2 -14.82 7.66 17.27
C THR A 2 -14.33 6.33 16.75
N ASN A 3 -14.89 5.83 15.65
CA ASN A 3 -14.37 4.62 15.01
C ASN A 3 -12.99 4.95 14.44
N THR A 4 -11.95 4.31 14.95
CA THR A 4 -10.59 4.44 14.43
C THR A 4 -10.45 3.61 13.16
N VAL A 5 -10.00 4.23 12.06
CA VAL A 5 -9.68 3.53 10.80
C VAL A 5 -8.57 2.52 11.07
N LYS A 6 -8.78 1.25 10.68
CA LYS A 6 -7.77 0.20 10.85
C LYS A 6 -7.00 -0.01 9.56
N VAL A 7 -5.70 -0.19 9.67
CA VAL A 7 -4.82 -0.42 8.52
C VAL A 7 -4.51 -1.89 8.40
N GLN A 8 -4.85 -2.48 7.25
CA GLN A 8 -4.58 -3.87 6.94
C GLN A 8 -3.60 -3.96 5.75
N PRO A 9 -2.42 -4.59 5.90
CA PRO A 9 -1.52 -4.86 4.78
C PRO A 9 -2.22 -5.63 3.66
N VAL A 10 -2.01 -5.23 2.41
CA VAL A 10 -2.46 -6.03 1.28
C VAL A 10 -1.57 -7.27 1.11
N LEU A 11 -2.17 -8.38 0.68
CA LEU A 11 -1.44 -9.64 0.51
C LEU A 11 -0.76 -9.68 -0.86
N VAL A 12 0.45 -9.15 -0.92
CA VAL A 12 1.26 -9.08 -2.16
C VAL A 12 2.70 -9.51 -1.88
N PRO A 13 3.42 -10.01 -2.89
CA PRO A 13 4.79 -10.50 -2.71
C PRO A 13 5.86 -9.41 -2.82
N TRP A 14 5.46 -8.14 -2.84
CA TRP A 14 6.34 -6.99 -3.08
C TRP A 14 6.11 -5.89 -2.04
N MET A 15 7.08 -5.00 -1.91
CA MET A 15 7.01 -3.78 -1.11
C MET A 15 7.23 -2.57 -2.03
N VAL A 16 6.47 -1.48 -1.86
CA VAL A 16 6.77 -0.22 -2.56
C VAL A 16 8.21 0.18 -2.25
N SER A 17 9.01 0.45 -3.27
CA SER A 17 10.40 0.88 -3.07
C SER A 17 10.42 2.29 -2.47
N PRO A 18 11.26 2.56 -1.45
CA PRO A 18 11.43 3.90 -0.89
C PRO A 18 11.85 4.92 -1.96
N SER A 19 12.86 4.56 -2.76
CA SER A 19 13.20 5.30 -3.97
C SER A 19 12.19 4.95 -5.07
N THR A 20 11.31 5.87 -5.43
CA THR A 20 10.37 5.67 -6.55
C THR A 20 10.73 6.50 -7.78
N PRO A 21 11.90 6.25 -8.42
CA PRO A 21 12.11 6.80 -9.75
C PRO A 21 11.02 6.26 -10.67
N ASN A 22 10.35 7.15 -11.40
CA ASN A 22 9.23 6.83 -12.30
C ASN A 22 7.92 6.43 -11.59
N PHE A 23 7.64 6.99 -10.41
CA PHE A 23 6.26 7.03 -9.91
C PHE A 23 5.33 7.61 -10.99
N PHE A 24 4.22 6.93 -11.25
CA PHE A 24 3.22 7.38 -12.21
C PHE A 24 1.82 7.07 -11.67
N LEU A 25 0.99 8.10 -11.64
CA LEU A 25 -0.43 8.01 -11.31
C LEU A 25 -1.24 8.52 -12.50
N ALA A 26 -2.09 7.66 -13.06
CA ALA A 26 -3.11 8.05 -14.01
C ALA A 26 -4.49 7.86 -13.40
N CYS A 27 -5.26 8.93 -13.36
CA CYS A 27 -6.64 8.95 -12.90
C CYS A 27 -7.42 9.90 -13.82
N ASP A 28 -8.63 9.50 -14.22
CA ASP A 28 -9.59 10.38 -14.86
C ASP A 28 -10.74 10.64 -13.88
N SER A 29 -10.73 11.82 -13.26
CA SER A 29 -11.78 12.19 -12.30
C SER A 29 -13.13 12.50 -12.94
N THR A 30 -13.20 12.52 -14.28
CA THR A 30 -14.43 12.79 -15.03
C THR A 30 -15.12 11.52 -15.55
N GLN A 31 -14.42 10.38 -15.52
CA GLN A 31 -14.91 9.09 -16.01
C GLN A 31 -14.84 8.02 -14.90
N PRO A 32 -15.91 7.84 -14.12
CA PRO A 32 -15.89 6.96 -12.95
C PRO A 32 -15.67 5.47 -13.28
N GLU A 33 -15.95 5.05 -14.51
CA GLU A 33 -15.70 3.71 -15.03
C GLU A 33 -14.24 3.44 -15.41
N VAL A 34 -13.41 4.49 -15.53
CA VAL A 34 -12.00 4.34 -15.90
C VAL A 34 -11.19 3.97 -14.67
N ALA A 35 -10.40 2.91 -14.80
CA ALA A 35 -9.52 2.48 -13.72
C ALA A 35 -8.42 3.51 -13.42
N THR A 36 -8.16 3.72 -12.14
CA THR A 36 -6.94 4.43 -11.72
C THR A 36 -5.76 3.49 -11.79
N ILE A 37 -4.68 3.96 -12.41
CA ILE A 37 -3.46 3.18 -12.62
C ILE A 37 -2.33 3.83 -11.81
N LEU A 38 -1.69 3.01 -10.98
CA LEU A 38 -0.51 3.39 -10.23
C LEU A 38 0.68 2.55 -10.67
N ARG A 39 1.82 3.17 -10.97
CA ARG A 39 3.06 2.48 -11.30
C ARG A 39 4.19 2.96 -10.40
N PHE A 40 4.97 2.02 -9.89
CA PHE A 40 6.12 2.30 -9.05
C PHE A 40 7.15 1.18 -9.13
N LEU A 41 8.36 1.46 -8.68
CA LEU A 41 9.38 0.45 -8.43
C LEU A 41 9.04 -0.29 -7.14
N ALA A 42 9.01 -1.61 -7.18
CA ALA A 42 8.73 -2.45 -6.02
C ALA A 42 9.91 -3.40 -5.74
N PHE A 43 10.11 -3.73 -4.47
CA PHE A 43 11.10 -4.70 -3.99
C PHE A 43 10.43 -6.04 -3.68
N PHE A 44 11.01 -7.16 -4.13
CA PHE A 44 10.48 -8.52 -4.02
C PHE A 44 11.26 -9.40 -3.03
N GLY A 45 12.13 -8.81 -2.20
CA GLY A 45 13.04 -9.55 -1.32
C GLY A 45 14.37 -9.91 -1.98
N GLU A 46 15.40 -10.13 -1.15
CA GLU A 46 16.65 -10.76 -1.60
C GLU A 46 16.40 -12.26 -1.75
N GLU A 47 16.85 -12.86 -2.85
CA GLU A 47 16.52 -14.25 -3.25
C GLU A 47 15.04 -14.45 -3.55
N SER A 48 14.43 -13.54 -4.33
CA SER A 48 13.01 -13.63 -4.64
C SER A 48 12.69 -15.00 -5.23
N THR A 49 11.83 -15.72 -4.51
CA THR A 49 11.18 -16.96 -4.93
C THR A 49 10.35 -16.83 -6.20
N PHE A 50 10.19 -15.60 -6.71
CA PHE A 50 9.64 -15.30 -8.01
C PHE A 50 10.73 -15.47 -9.07
N GLU A 51 10.60 -16.52 -9.88
CA GLU A 51 11.52 -16.82 -10.97
C GLU A 51 11.77 -15.56 -11.82
N ASN A 52 13.05 -15.19 -11.98
CA ASN A 52 13.54 -14.13 -12.86
C ASN A 52 13.39 -12.66 -12.40
N ILE A 53 13.07 -12.37 -11.13
CA ILE A 53 13.15 -11.00 -10.60
C ILE A 53 14.45 -10.84 -9.80
N ASN A 54 15.30 -9.88 -10.16
CA ASN A 54 16.52 -9.60 -9.39
C ASN A 54 16.26 -8.51 -8.35
N GLY A 55 15.48 -8.84 -7.32
CA GLY A 55 15.18 -7.99 -6.17
C GLY A 55 14.18 -6.85 -6.43
N TYR A 56 14.23 -6.16 -7.58
CA TYR A 56 13.33 -5.06 -7.91
C TYR A 56 12.63 -5.26 -9.26
N ALA A 57 11.38 -4.82 -9.36
CA ALA A 57 10.65 -4.76 -10.63
C ALA A 57 9.66 -3.58 -10.63
N LYS A 58 9.27 -3.11 -11.82
CA LYS A 58 8.16 -2.17 -11.96
C LYS A 58 6.85 -2.92 -11.75
N VAL A 59 6.00 -2.38 -10.88
CA VAL A 59 4.66 -2.91 -10.62
C VAL A 59 3.63 -1.90 -11.10
N MET A 60 2.62 -2.40 -11.80
CA MET A 60 1.40 -1.66 -12.12
C MET A 60 0.27 -2.19 -11.24
N VAL A 61 -0.33 -1.31 -10.45
CA VAL A 61 -1.57 -1.53 -9.70
C VAL A 61 -2.71 -0.87 -10.46
N ILE A 62 -3.81 -1.60 -10.62
CA ILE A 62 -5.00 -1.17 -11.36
C ILE A 62 -6.16 -1.19 -10.37
N PHE A 63 -6.77 -0.03 -10.13
CA PHE A 63 -7.92 0.15 -9.25
C PHE A 63 -9.19 0.31 -10.09
N GLU A 64 -10.02 -0.73 -10.11
CA GLU A 64 -11.26 -0.76 -10.91
C GLU A 64 -12.31 0.19 -10.35
N ASN A 65 -12.87 1.06 -11.20
CA ASN A 65 -13.73 2.18 -10.79
C ASN A 65 -13.07 3.06 -9.70
N GLY A 66 -11.76 3.23 -9.79
CA GLY A 66 -10.92 3.88 -8.78
C GLY A 66 -10.82 5.40 -8.90
N PHE A 67 -11.89 6.11 -9.28
CA PHE A 67 -11.79 7.53 -9.66
C PHE A 67 -11.73 8.52 -8.49
N TRP A 68 -12.10 8.09 -7.28
CA TRP A 68 -11.86 8.89 -6.08
C TRP A 68 -10.42 8.71 -5.63
N VAL A 69 -9.58 9.67 -6.00
CA VAL A 69 -8.15 9.65 -5.70
C VAL A 69 -7.74 10.89 -4.90
N ARG A 70 -6.94 10.67 -3.85
CA ARG A 70 -6.23 11.72 -3.13
C ARG A 70 -4.73 11.46 -3.29
N TYR A 71 -4.00 12.46 -3.78
CA TYR A 71 -2.55 12.39 -3.97
C TYR A 71 -1.85 13.45 -3.12
N TYR A 72 -0.82 13.02 -2.40
CA TYR A 72 -0.05 13.84 -1.48
C TYR A 72 1.42 13.76 -1.88
N PRO A 73 1.95 14.74 -2.63
CA PRO A 73 3.32 14.73 -3.15
C PRO A 73 4.41 15.10 -2.12
N ASP A 74 4.04 15.51 -0.90
CA ASP A 74 4.99 15.92 0.14
C ASP A 74 4.37 15.63 1.52
N PHE A 75 5.16 15.08 2.44
CA PHE A 75 4.75 14.82 3.83
C PHE A 75 4.38 16.12 4.56
N SER A 76 3.11 16.51 4.49
CA SER A 76 2.58 17.65 5.23
C SER A 76 2.34 17.29 6.70
N SER A 77 2.46 18.25 7.61
CA SER A 77 2.14 18.04 9.04
C SER A 77 0.69 17.59 9.27
N SER A 78 -0.23 17.96 8.38
CA SER A 78 -1.64 17.53 8.42
C SER A 78 -1.80 16.06 8.03
N GLU A 79 -1.04 15.61 7.04
CA GLU A 79 -1.05 14.23 6.58
C GLU A 79 -0.43 13.30 7.61
N GLN A 80 0.71 13.67 8.20
CA GLN A 80 1.32 12.88 9.26
C GLN A 80 0.34 12.67 10.43
N LYS A 81 -0.33 13.74 10.89
CA LYS A 81 -1.35 13.64 11.95
C LYS A 81 -2.48 12.68 11.60
N ARG A 82 -2.85 12.59 10.32
CA ARG A 82 -3.89 11.68 9.84
C ARG A 82 -3.39 10.24 9.83
N LEU A 83 -2.20 9.98 9.31
CA LEU A 83 -1.58 8.65 9.36
C LEU A 83 -1.38 8.18 10.81
N ASP A 84 -0.97 9.09 11.70
CA ASP A 84 -0.81 8.84 13.14
C ASP A 84 -2.14 8.52 13.85
N SER A 85 -3.27 8.91 13.26
CA SER A 85 -4.61 8.64 13.81
C SER A 85 -5.12 7.24 13.50
N TYR A 86 -4.51 6.52 12.55
CA TYR A 86 -4.93 5.18 12.15
C TYR A 86 -4.43 4.11 13.12
N ASN A 87 -5.17 3.00 13.21
CA ASN A 87 -4.76 1.83 13.95
C ASN A 87 -3.89 0.91 13.07
N TRP A 88 -2.60 0.84 13.39
CA TRP A 88 -1.57 0.07 12.70
C TRP A 88 -1.27 -1.31 13.32
N GLU A 89 -2.04 -1.74 14.33
CA GLU A 89 -1.80 -2.99 15.09
C GLU A 89 -1.77 -4.27 14.23
N GLN A 90 -2.36 -4.25 13.03
CA GLN A 90 -2.35 -5.40 12.13
C GLN A 90 -1.06 -5.52 11.31
N ILE A 91 -0.17 -4.53 11.33
CA ILE A 91 1.15 -4.66 10.69
C ILE A 91 2.04 -5.55 11.56
N PRO A 92 2.61 -6.64 11.02
CA PRO A 92 3.51 -7.50 11.77
C PRO A 92 4.74 -6.73 12.28
N GLU A 93 4.98 -6.79 13.59
CA GLU A 93 6.18 -6.24 14.21
C GLU A 93 7.28 -7.30 14.32
N PHE A 94 8.43 -7.03 13.70
CA PHE A 94 9.58 -7.95 13.73
C PHE A 94 10.64 -7.57 14.75
N ARG A 95 10.41 -6.51 15.54
CA ARG A 95 11.34 -6.10 16.61
C ARG A 95 11.36 -7.17 17.70
N ASP A 96 12.54 -7.48 18.19
CA ASP A 96 12.67 -8.27 19.41
C ASP A 96 12.75 -7.34 20.62
N ASN A 97 12.57 -7.92 21.81
CA ASN A 97 12.71 -7.21 23.08
C ASN A 97 14.11 -6.60 23.29
N SER A 98 15.10 -6.96 22.46
CA SER A 98 16.44 -6.38 22.52
C SER A 98 16.59 -5.09 21.69
N GLY A 99 15.60 -4.76 20.85
CA GLY A 99 15.65 -3.61 19.94
C GLY A 99 16.66 -3.76 18.81
N SER A 100 17.17 -4.97 18.54
CA SER A 100 18.22 -5.19 17.53
C SER A 100 17.68 -5.01 16.12
N LEU A 101 18.17 -3.99 15.42
CA LEU A 101 17.85 -3.73 14.01
C LEU A 101 18.23 -4.90 13.09
N LYS A 102 19.35 -5.58 13.38
CA LYS A 102 19.83 -6.72 12.58
C LYS A 102 18.93 -7.94 12.74
N GLY A 103 18.54 -8.27 13.97
CA GLY A 103 17.61 -9.37 14.25
C GLY A 103 16.24 -9.15 13.61
N SER A 104 15.76 -7.89 13.67
CA SER A 104 14.47 -7.52 13.09
C SER A 104 14.43 -7.69 11.57
N LYS A 105 15.50 -7.26 10.87
CA LYS A 105 15.62 -7.44 9.41
C LYS A 105 15.72 -8.90 8.99
N ALA A 106 16.31 -9.77 9.81
CA ALA A 106 16.40 -11.20 9.51
C ALA A 106 15.03 -11.87 9.61
N ARG A 107 14.29 -11.64 10.70
CA ARG A 107 12.94 -12.20 10.90
C ARG A 107 11.94 -11.69 9.86
N PHE A 108 12.02 -10.41 9.49
CA PHE A 108 11.21 -9.85 8.41
C PHE A 108 11.43 -10.60 7.09
N ARG A 109 12.71 -10.84 6.73
CA ARG A 109 13.07 -11.60 5.52
C ARG A 109 12.63 -13.05 5.58
N GLU A 110 12.87 -13.71 6.71
CA GLU A 110 12.46 -15.10 6.93
C GLU A 110 10.95 -15.29 6.78
N TYR A 111 10.14 -14.41 7.39
CA TYR A 111 8.68 -14.45 7.25
C TYR A 111 8.26 -14.31 5.78
N TRP A 112 8.83 -13.32 5.08
CA TRP A 112 8.49 -13.08 3.68
C TRP A 112 8.85 -14.29 2.81
N GLN A 113 10.04 -14.87 3.00
CA GLN A 113 10.47 -16.08 2.27
C GLN A 113 9.58 -17.29 2.55
N GLN A 114 9.12 -17.47 3.79
CA GLN A 114 8.27 -18.60 4.17
C GLN A 114 6.82 -18.47 3.66
N THR A 115 6.28 -17.26 3.66
CA THR A 115 4.87 -17.00 3.33
C THR A 115 4.64 -16.56 1.89
N TYR A 116 5.70 -16.16 1.18
CA TYR A 116 5.65 -15.52 -0.15
C TYR A 116 4.82 -14.21 -0.15
N VAL A 117 4.55 -13.64 1.03
CA VAL A 117 3.80 -12.40 1.22
C VAL A 117 4.69 -11.40 1.94
N CYS A 118 4.75 -10.18 1.41
CA CYS A 118 5.45 -9.09 2.04
C CYS A 118 4.73 -8.71 3.34
N PRO A 119 5.41 -8.77 4.51
CA PRO A 119 4.77 -8.43 5.78
C PRO A 119 4.31 -6.97 5.86
N ASN A 120 5.04 -6.08 5.20
CA ASN A 120 4.76 -4.66 5.15
C ASN A 120 5.01 -4.18 3.71
N PRO A 121 3.99 -4.25 2.84
CA PRO A 121 4.13 -3.92 1.43
C PRO A 121 4.13 -2.41 1.15
N ALA A 122 3.87 -1.57 2.16
CA ALA A 122 3.56 -0.15 1.99
C ALA A 122 2.34 0.13 1.06
N MET A 123 1.45 -0.85 0.96
CA MET A 123 0.10 -0.71 0.41
C MET A 123 -0.89 -1.35 1.39
N TYR A 124 -1.97 -0.66 1.69
CA TYR A 124 -2.87 -1.05 2.77
C TYR A 124 -4.31 -0.85 2.38
N ARG A 125 -5.18 -1.72 2.87
CA ARG A 125 -6.63 -1.48 2.91
C ARG A 125 -6.96 -0.74 4.21
N LEU A 126 -7.74 0.32 4.09
CA LEU A 126 -8.25 1.12 5.20
C LEU A 126 -9.67 0.67 5.56
N ILE A 127 -9.79 -0.05 6.67
CA ILE A 127 -11.04 -0.59 7.20
C ILE A 127 -11.73 0.47 8.07
N ASP A 128 -13.07 0.47 8.07
CA ASP A 128 -13.89 1.46 8.77
C ASP A 128 -13.64 2.90 8.27
N SER A 129 -13.27 3.04 6.98
CA SER A 129 -12.83 4.27 6.35
C SER A 129 -13.84 5.42 6.44
N ASP A 130 -13.42 6.54 7.02
CA ASP A 130 -14.23 7.76 7.06
C ASP A 130 -14.50 8.36 5.68
N TRP A 131 -13.58 8.21 4.73
CA TRP A 131 -13.76 8.76 3.38
C TRP A 131 -14.90 8.07 2.59
N ILE A 132 -15.07 6.75 2.75
CA ILE A 132 -16.21 6.01 2.18
C ILE A 132 -17.53 6.52 2.80
N LYS A 133 -17.56 6.76 4.13
CA LYS A 133 -18.73 7.32 4.82
C LYS A 133 -19.05 8.75 4.38
N GLU A 134 -18.03 9.60 4.24
CA GLU A 134 -18.15 10.98 3.77
C GLU A 134 -18.78 11.07 2.38
N LEU A 135 -18.47 10.10 1.52
CA LEU A 135 -19.01 10.01 0.16
C LEU A 135 -20.34 9.24 0.07
N GLU A 136 -20.89 8.80 1.21
CA GLU A 136 -22.11 7.98 1.30
C GLU A 136 -22.06 6.71 0.42
N LEU A 137 -20.86 6.13 0.28
CA LEU A 137 -20.62 4.93 -0.51
C LEU A 137 -20.84 3.66 0.34
N SER A 138 -21.18 2.56 -0.32
CA SER A 138 -21.36 1.27 0.34
C SER A 138 -20.02 0.61 0.63
N ASP A 139 -19.74 0.35 1.91
CA ASP A 139 -18.58 -0.45 2.37
C ASP A 139 -18.59 -1.90 1.86
N TYR A 140 -19.72 -2.37 1.28
CA TYR A 140 -19.83 -3.69 0.63
C TYR A 140 -19.40 -3.69 -0.83
N GLU A 141 -19.43 -2.52 -1.47
CA GLU A 141 -19.15 -2.37 -2.91
C GLU A 141 -17.78 -1.73 -3.15
N TYR A 142 -17.36 -0.85 -2.25
CA TYR A 142 -16.12 -0.08 -2.38
C TYR A 142 -15.16 -0.39 -1.24
N GLU A 143 -13.89 -0.34 -1.59
CA GLU A 143 -12.76 -0.49 -0.69
C GLU A 143 -11.86 0.74 -0.78
N HIS A 144 -11.24 1.11 0.33
CA HIS A 144 -10.31 2.23 0.41
C HIS A 144 -8.89 1.69 0.58
N TYR A 145 -8.00 2.10 -0.32
CA TYR A 145 -6.58 1.75 -0.31
C TYR A 145 -5.70 2.96 -0.06
N LEU A 146 -4.61 2.75 0.67
CA LEU A 146 -3.52 3.69 0.91
C LEU A 146 -2.21 3.08 0.40
N VAL A 147 -1.49 3.80 -0.45
CA VAL A 147 -0.16 3.45 -0.94
C VAL A 147 0.82 4.50 -0.45
N ILE A 148 1.90 4.06 0.21
CA ILE A 148 2.91 4.91 0.82
C ILE A 148 4.25 4.73 0.11
N GLY A 149 4.87 5.83 -0.28
CA GLY A 149 6.28 5.93 -0.66
C GLY A 149 6.99 7.01 0.17
N ASP A 150 8.29 7.19 -0.05
CA ASP A 150 9.06 8.20 0.69
C ASP A 150 8.61 9.64 0.36
N ASP A 151 8.26 9.89 -0.91
CA ASP A 151 7.90 11.21 -1.44
C ASP A 151 6.46 11.27 -1.95
N PHE A 152 5.63 10.27 -1.62
CA PHE A 152 4.22 10.31 -1.97
C PHE A 152 3.35 9.47 -1.05
N ASN A 153 2.09 9.88 -0.89
CA ASN A 153 1.01 8.99 -0.50
C ASN A 153 -0.15 9.10 -1.49
N VAL A 154 -0.76 7.97 -1.81
CA VAL A 154 -1.93 7.89 -2.69
C VAL A 154 -3.02 7.14 -1.98
N GLU A 155 -4.19 7.73 -1.91
CA GLU A 155 -5.41 7.05 -1.50
C GLU A 155 -6.36 6.88 -2.66
N VAL A 156 -6.96 5.71 -2.75
CA VAL A 156 -7.90 5.35 -3.81
C VAL A 156 -9.10 4.63 -3.20
N ILE A 157 -10.31 5.09 -3.50
CA ILE A 157 -11.53 4.29 -3.31
C ILE A 157 -11.88 3.64 -4.64
N CYS A 158 -12.04 2.31 -4.63
CA CYS A 158 -12.29 1.50 -5.82
C CYS A 158 -13.18 0.31 -5.48
N ARG A 159 -13.73 -0.39 -6.48
CA ARG A 159 -14.46 -1.65 -6.24
C ARG A 159 -13.54 -2.84 -6.00
N ASN A 160 -12.40 -2.84 -6.68
CA ASN A 160 -11.42 -3.91 -6.61
C ASN A 160 -10.06 -3.39 -7.08
N TYR A 161 -8.99 -4.12 -6.77
CA TYR A 161 -7.68 -3.87 -7.34
C TYR A 161 -7.06 -5.15 -7.91
N SER A 162 -6.19 -4.97 -8.88
CA SER A 162 -5.27 -6.01 -9.36
C SER A 162 -3.88 -5.42 -9.53
N TRP A 163 -2.87 -6.29 -9.66
CA TRP A 163 -1.51 -5.84 -9.93
C TRP A 163 -0.80 -6.79 -10.89
N LYS A 164 0.22 -6.28 -11.56
CA LYS A 164 1.13 -7.06 -12.41
C LYS A 164 2.51 -6.44 -12.45
N ILE A 165 3.50 -7.26 -12.81
CA ILE A 165 4.83 -6.78 -13.16
C ILE A 165 4.77 -6.16 -14.57
N GLU A 166 5.36 -4.98 -14.74
CA GLU A 166 5.60 -4.40 -16.06
C GLU A 166 6.90 -4.95 -16.65
N ALA A 167 6.82 -5.39 -17.91
CA ALA A 167 7.97 -5.88 -18.69
C ALA A 167 8.89 -4.75 -19.15
#